data_AF-A0A2H5UYQ2-F1
#
_entry.id   AF-A0A2H5UYQ2-F1
#
_cell.length_a   1.000
_cell.length_b   1.000
_cell.length_c   1.000
_cell.angle_alpha   90.00
_cell.angle_beta   90.00
_cell.angle_gamma   90.00
#
_symmetry.space_group_name_H-M   'P 1'
#
loop_
_entity.id
_entity.type
_entity.pdbx_description
1 polymer ?
#
loop_
_entity_poly.entity_id
_entity_poly.type
_entity_poly.pdbx_seq_one_letter_code
_entity_poly.pdbx_strand_id
1 'polypeptide(L)'
;MRFYCDVHRLANKSRKKTEENYHVYTTDGVEFGKAERIADIPAKSGDELYVDVIPVELTDEFIELLRRGVRVYRLRRLDQIPNYRNGVKSARNDVLAMMSMDTTMFKEVSADFLEMSRLASEYREVSLSLKQAKQRRTNSGKQKLKDYTKDINRLKSQKNKLARKIINLARQKHGYFNYLTKVLGINTRDSLYGKAALGILLNYVDFSRGLRKILVYVGNYYPHHGKYNKIVKEAAESLAMSVFKKRHEPTGKEIRQVLKTIRRALMAGGQA
;
A
#
# COMPACT_ATOMS: atom_id res chain seq x y z
N MET A 1 -15.40 19.03 -12.04
CA MET A 1 -14.47 19.99 -11.40
C MET A 1 -13.26 19.24 -10.87
N ARG A 2 -12.11 19.92 -10.73
CA ARG A 2 -10.88 19.33 -10.17
C ARG A 2 -10.59 19.94 -8.81
N PHE A 3 -10.46 19.11 -7.79
CA PHE A 3 -10.03 19.47 -6.46
C PHE A 3 -8.60 19.00 -6.24
N TYR A 4 -7.77 19.83 -5.62
CA TYR A 4 -6.44 19.45 -5.17
C TYR A 4 -6.39 19.63 -3.66
N CYS A 5 -5.88 18.63 -2.95
CA CYS A 5 -5.95 18.58 -1.49
C CYS A 5 -4.66 18.02 -0.88
N ASP A 6 -4.12 18.74 0.09
CA ASP A 6 -3.05 18.26 0.97
C ASP A 6 -3.68 17.47 2.14
N VAL A 7 -3.35 16.19 2.25
CA VAL A 7 -4.03 15.27 3.17
C VAL A 7 -3.30 15.21 4.50
N HIS A 8 -3.79 15.97 5.47
CA HIS A 8 -3.22 15.94 6.81
C HIS A 8 -3.75 14.80 7.69
N ARG A 9 -2.87 13.86 8.09
CA ARG A 9 -3.24 12.65 8.89
C ARG A 9 -3.82 12.96 10.28
N LEU A 10 -3.53 14.14 10.83
CA LEU A 10 -3.94 14.52 12.19
C LEU A 10 -5.05 15.57 12.23
N ALA A 11 -5.73 15.86 11.11
CA ALA A 11 -6.74 16.90 11.03
C ALA A 11 -7.73 16.90 12.24
N ASN A 12 -8.07 15.72 12.75
CA ASN A 12 -9.07 15.58 13.81
C ASN A 12 -8.52 15.30 15.22
N LYS A 13 -7.22 15.50 15.49
CA LYS A 13 -6.59 15.02 16.76
C LYS A 13 -6.13 16.11 17.74
N SER A 14 -6.08 17.38 17.35
CA SER A 14 -5.62 18.46 18.23
C SER A 14 -6.77 19.25 18.86
N ARG A 15 -6.67 19.54 20.16
CA ARG A 15 -7.57 20.50 20.85
C ARG A 15 -7.34 21.96 20.44
N LYS A 16 -6.17 22.28 19.87
CA LYS A 16 -5.81 23.63 19.40
C LYS A 16 -5.80 23.63 17.87
N LYS A 17 -6.80 24.25 17.23
CA LYS A 17 -7.01 24.22 15.78
C LYS A 17 -6.06 25.21 15.05
N THR A 18 -5.09 24.72 14.28
CA THR A 18 -4.25 25.47 13.32
C THR A 18 -4.57 25.02 11.89
N GLU A 19 -4.03 25.67 10.85
CA GLU A 19 -4.21 25.19 9.45
C GLU A 19 -3.73 23.75 9.26
N GLU A 20 -2.73 23.32 10.03
CA GLU A 20 -2.20 21.96 10.06
C GLU A 20 -3.20 20.93 10.64
N ASN A 21 -4.37 21.36 11.12
CA ASN A 21 -5.43 20.47 11.59
C ASN A 21 -6.60 20.35 10.60
N TYR A 22 -6.40 20.73 9.34
CA TYR A 22 -7.42 20.55 8.32
C TYR A 22 -6.81 19.93 7.07
N HIS A 23 -7.66 19.29 6.28
CA HIS A 23 -7.39 19.03 4.88
C HIS A 23 -7.57 20.33 4.12
N VAL A 24 -6.47 20.88 3.60
CA VAL A 24 -6.50 22.12 2.83
C VAL A 24 -6.70 21.75 1.37
N TYR A 25 -7.69 22.36 0.73
CA TYR A 25 -8.03 22.09 -0.66
C TYR A 25 -8.35 23.35 -1.46
N THR A 26 -8.25 23.27 -2.77
CA THR A 26 -8.70 24.32 -3.70
C THR A 26 -9.13 23.71 -5.04
N THR A 27 -9.84 24.50 -5.84
CA THR A 27 -10.18 24.17 -7.23
C THR A 27 -9.53 25.10 -8.25
N ASP A 28 -9.04 26.27 -7.81
CA ASP A 28 -8.57 27.36 -8.66
C ASP A 28 -7.18 27.88 -8.30
N GLY A 29 -6.63 27.50 -7.14
CA GLY A 29 -5.34 27.99 -6.66
C GLY A 29 -5.40 29.37 -5.99
N VAL A 30 -6.58 29.96 -5.88
CA VAL A 30 -6.79 31.30 -5.31
C VAL A 30 -7.53 31.18 -3.98
N GLU A 31 -8.67 30.50 -3.98
CA GLU A 31 -9.47 30.28 -2.79
C GLU A 31 -9.16 28.90 -2.18
N PHE A 32 -8.85 28.89 -0.88
CA PHE A 32 -8.50 27.67 -0.16
C PHE A 32 -9.58 27.34 0.87
N GLY A 33 -10.21 26.18 0.68
CA GLY A 33 -11.10 25.57 1.64
C GLY A 33 -10.35 24.74 2.69
N LYS A 34 -11.03 24.48 3.81
CA LYS A 34 -10.58 23.60 4.89
C LYS A 34 -11.66 22.58 5.17
N ALA A 35 -11.27 21.32 5.30
CA ALA A 35 -12.17 20.23 5.67
C ALA A 35 -11.61 19.47 6.88
N GLU A 36 -12.46 19.12 7.84
CA GLU A 36 -12.08 18.30 9.00
C GLU A 36 -11.95 16.82 8.58
N ARG A 37 -12.90 16.33 7.77
CA ARG A 37 -12.80 15.02 7.11
C ARG A 37 -12.57 15.21 5.62
N ILE A 38 -11.84 14.28 5.00
CA ILE A 38 -11.69 14.24 3.54
C ILE A 38 -13.06 14.10 2.85
N ALA A 39 -13.99 13.37 3.47
CA ALA A 39 -15.35 13.21 2.96
C ALA A 39 -16.18 14.52 2.92
N ASP A 40 -15.79 15.53 3.71
CA ASP A 40 -16.48 16.83 3.79
C ASP A 40 -16.08 17.79 2.65
N ILE A 41 -15.06 17.44 1.85
CA ILE A 41 -14.72 18.20 0.65
C ILE A 41 -15.94 18.20 -0.28
N PRO A 42 -16.37 19.37 -0.82
CA PRO A 42 -17.63 19.51 -1.55
C PRO A 42 -17.56 18.95 -2.99
N ALA A 43 -16.76 17.90 -3.23
CA ALA A 43 -16.67 17.19 -4.50
C ALA A 43 -17.92 16.32 -4.73
N LYS A 44 -18.50 16.40 -5.92
CA LYS A 44 -19.72 15.70 -6.32
C LYS A 44 -19.41 14.58 -7.32
N SER A 45 -20.43 13.80 -7.65
CA SER A 45 -20.31 12.75 -8.67
C SER A 45 -19.76 13.33 -9.99
N GLY A 46 -18.74 12.68 -10.57
CA GLY A 46 -18.04 13.13 -11.77
C GLY A 46 -16.84 14.05 -11.52
N ASP A 47 -16.71 14.63 -10.33
CA ASP A 47 -15.55 15.44 -9.96
C ASP A 47 -14.29 14.58 -9.74
N GLU A 48 -13.13 15.22 -9.84
CA GLU A 48 -11.82 14.62 -9.64
C GLU A 48 -11.18 15.21 -8.37
N LEU A 49 -10.69 14.37 -7.47
CA LEU A 49 -9.94 14.77 -6.27
C LEU A 49 -8.50 14.27 -6.36
N TYR A 50 -7.55 15.19 -6.44
CA TYR A 50 -6.11 14.94 -6.48
C TYR A 50 -5.48 15.15 -5.09
N VAL A 51 -4.78 14.13 -4.60
CA VAL A 51 -4.16 14.12 -3.26
C VAL A 51 -2.70 13.70 -3.31
N ASP A 52 -1.92 14.19 -2.34
CA ASP A 52 -0.52 13.83 -2.16
C ASP A 52 -0.40 12.37 -1.65
N VAL A 53 -1.16 12.04 -0.60
CA VAL A 53 -1.12 10.75 0.09
C VAL A 53 -2.52 10.30 0.50
N ILE A 54 -2.70 8.98 0.62
CA ILE A 54 -3.90 8.40 1.23
C ILE A 54 -3.46 7.60 2.47
N PRO A 55 -3.57 8.17 3.67
CA PRO A 55 -3.30 7.46 4.91
C PRO A 55 -4.28 6.30 5.10
N VAL A 56 -3.80 5.16 5.62
CA VAL A 56 -4.64 3.97 5.83
C VAL A 56 -5.79 4.29 6.81
N GLU A 57 -5.58 5.19 7.77
CA GLU A 57 -6.60 5.58 8.75
C GLU A 57 -7.79 6.33 8.11
N LEU A 58 -7.59 6.97 6.96
CA LEU A 58 -8.62 7.72 6.26
C LEU A 58 -9.30 6.91 5.16
N THR A 59 -9.00 5.60 5.06
CA THR A 59 -9.51 4.71 4.00
C THR A 59 -11.03 4.79 3.84
N ASP A 60 -11.77 4.78 4.96
CA ASP A 60 -13.23 4.76 4.91
C ASP A 60 -13.80 6.10 4.37
N GLU A 61 -13.15 7.24 4.65
CA GLU A 61 -13.53 8.55 4.11
C GLU A 61 -13.29 8.63 2.59
N PHE A 62 -12.18 8.07 2.10
CA PHE A 62 -11.93 7.98 0.67
C PHE A 62 -12.90 7.01 -0.03
N ILE A 63 -13.27 5.90 0.62
CA ILE A 63 -14.28 4.98 0.08
C ILE A 63 -15.65 5.68 0.00
N GLU A 64 -15.99 6.53 0.97
CA GLU A 64 -17.21 7.33 0.95
C GLU A 64 -17.26 8.25 -0.29
N LEU A 65 -16.16 8.95 -0.59
CA LEU A 65 -16.05 9.78 -1.80
C LEU A 65 -16.20 8.97 -3.09
N LEU A 66 -15.54 7.80 -3.16
CA LEU A 66 -15.64 6.92 -4.33
C LEU A 66 -17.09 6.42 -4.54
N ARG A 67 -17.82 6.11 -3.46
CA ARG A 67 -19.24 5.71 -3.52
C ARG A 67 -20.16 6.84 -3.99
N ARG A 68 -19.80 8.10 -3.71
CA ARG A 68 -20.49 9.29 -4.25
C ARG A 68 -20.21 9.53 -5.74
N GLY A 69 -19.33 8.76 -6.36
CA GLY A 69 -18.93 8.90 -7.76
C GLY A 69 -17.83 9.93 -7.99
N VAL A 70 -17.10 10.34 -6.94
CA VAL A 70 -15.89 11.17 -7.07
C VAL A 70 -14.74 10.28 -7.53
N ARG A 71 -13.96 10.72 -8.53
CA ARG A 71 -12.75 10.02 -8.96
C ARG A 71 -11.56 10.50 -8.15
N VAL A 72 -10.90 9.60 -7.42
CA VAL A 72 -9.78 9.94 -6.54
C VAL A 72 -8.45 9.58 -7.19
N TYR A 73 -7.53 10.53 -7.22
CA TYR A 73 -6.20 10.42 -7.81
C TYR A 73 -5.13 10.69 -6.74
N ARG A 74 -4.23 9.72 -6.50
CA ARG A 74 -3.10 9.92 -5.58
C ARG A 74 -1.80 10.18 -6.34
N LEU A 75 -0.92 10.99 -5.78
CA LEU A 75 0.38 11.25 -6.35
C LEU A 75 1.22 9.95 -6.38
N ARG A 76 1.89 9.69 -7.51
CA ARG A 76 2.76 8.50 -7.65
C ARG A 76 4.07 8.65 -6.88
N ARG A 77 4.55 9.88 -6.73
CA ARG A 77 5.86 10.25 -6.20
C ARG A 77 5.81 11.53 -5.37
N LEU A 78 5.62 11.37 -4.05
CA LEU A 78 5.65 12.47 -3.08
C LEU A 78 6.96 13.26 -3.11
N ASP A 79 8.07 12.61 -3.48
CA ASP A 79 9.39 13.25 -3.56
C ASP A 79 9.52 14.25 -4.72
N GLN A 80 8.51 14.37 -5.58
CA GLN A 80 8.48 15.38 -6.65
C GLN A 80 7.86 16.70 -6.22
N ILE A 81 7.04 16.75 -5.15
CA ILE A 81 6.39 17.98 -4.68
C ILE A 81 7.38 19.15 -4.52
N PRO A 82 8.57 18.97 -3.90
CA PRO A 82 9.51 20.07 -3.75
C PRO A 82 9.96 20.72 -5.07
N ASN A 83 9.97 19.98 -6.19
CA ASN A 83 10.41 20.50 -7.49
C ASN A 83 9.39 21.46 -8.13
N TYR A 84 8.14 21.40 -7.69
CA TYR A 84 7.01 22.20 -8.20
C TYR A 84 6.55 23.27 -7.21
N ARG A 85 7.21 23.33 -6.03
CA ARG A 85 6.84 24.26 -4.97
C ARG A 85 7.44 25.64 -5.23
N ASN A 86 6.58 26.65 -5.27
CA ASN A 86 7.00 28.04 -5.24
C ASN A 86 7.02 28.55 -3.79
N GLY A 87 8.19 28.50 -3.15
CA GLY A 87 8.40 29.04 -1.80
C GLY A 87 8.52 28.00 -0.67
N VAL A 88 8.26 28.44 0.56
CA VAL A 88 8.44 27.63 1.78
C VAL A 88 7.39 26.52 1.86
N LYS A 89 7.73 25.39 2.51
CA LYS A 89 6.79 24.29 2.72
C LYS A 89 5.57 24.75 3.52
N SER A 90 4.39 24.59 2.93
CA SER A 90 3.08 24.81 3.56
C SER A 90 2.02 23.97 2.83
N ALA A 91 0.88 23.70 3.49
CA ALA A 91 -0.22 22.96 2.87
C ALA A 91 -0.70 23.63 1.57
N ARG A 92 -0.86 24.96 1.57
CA ARG A 92 -1.25 25.73 0.37
C ARG A 92 -0.23 25.60 -0.75
N ASN A 93 1.07 25.74 -0.45
CA ASN A 93 2.12 25.63 -1.46
C ASN A 93 2.26 24.20 -1.99
N ASP A 94 1.99 23.17 -1.17
CA ASP A 94 1.99 21.77 -1.61
C ASP A 94 0.78 21.49 -2.52
N VAL A 95 -0.39 22.07 -2.23
CA VAL A 95 -1.57 22.02 -3.13
C VAL A 95 -1.29 22.73 -4.46
N LEU A 96 -0.72 23.94 -4.45
CA LEU A 96 -0.34 24.66 -5.67
C LEU A 96 0.72 23.91 -6.49
N ALA A 97 1.68 23.26 -5.80
CA ALA A 97 2.65 22.40 -6.44
C ALA A 97 1.95 21.23 -7.15
N MET A 98 0.97 20.58 -6.52
CA MET A 98 0.17 19.52 -7.16
C MET A 98 -0.66 20.03 -8.34
N MET A 99 -1.19 21.26 -8.28
CA MET A 99 -1.94 21.88 -9.39
C MET A 99 -1.09 22.11 -10.63
N SER A 100 0.20 22.41 -10.46
CA SER A 100 1.14 22.62 -11.58
C SER A 100 1.73 21.32 -12.14
N MET A 101 1.47 20.17 -11.51
CA MET A 101 1.92 18.88 -12.00
C MET A 101 1.02 18.34 -13.11
N ASP A 102 1.62 17.59 -14.03
CA ASP A 102 0.87 16.87 -15.04
C ASP A 102 0.01 15.75 -14.43
N THR A 103 -1.22 15.59 -14.92
CA THR A 103 -2.18 14.60 -14.40
C THR A 103 -1.69 13.15 -14.47
N THR A 104 -0.79 12.81 -15.40
CA THR A 104 -0.16 11.47 -15.50
C THR A 104 0.74 11.14 -14.31
N MET A 105 1.18 12.16 -13.56
CA MET A 105 1.92 11.98 -12.31
C MET A 105 1.06 11.40 -11.18
N PHE A 106 -0.26 11.41 -11.35
CA PHE A 106 -1.19 10.82 -10.42
C PHE A 106 -1.66 9.44 -10.89
N LYS A 107 -2.19 8.66 -9.96
CA LYS A 107 -2.77 7.35 -10.20
C LYS A 107 -4.17 7.33 -9.62
N GLU A 108 -5.14 6.98 -10.45
CA GLU A 108 -6.51 6.75 -9.99
C GLU A 108 -6.55 5.60 -8.97
N VAL A 109 -7.40 5.77 -7.97
CA VAL A 109 -7.53 4.86 -6.85
C VAL A 109 -8.95 4.30 -6.82
N SER A 110 -9.05 2.97 -6.77
CA SER A 110 -10.32 2.27 -6.59
C SER A 110 -10.56 1.88 -5.13
N ALA A 111 -11.81 1.62 -4.77
CA ALA A 111 -12.18 1.17 -3.43
C ALA A 111 -11.43 -0.13 -3.06
N ASP A 112 -11.33 -1.08 -3.99
CA ASP A 112 -10.58 -2.32 -3.79
C ASP A 112 -9.09 -2.08 -3.53
N PHE A 113 -8.50 -1.06 -4.17
CA PHE A 113 -7.10 -0.70 -3.90
C PHE A 113 -6.93 -0.21 -2.46
N LEU A 114 -7.86 0.59 -1.97
CA LEU A 114 -7.85 1.10 -0.60
C LEU A 114 -8.07 -0.01 0.42
N GLU A 115 -9.06 -0.89 0.18
CA GLU A 115 -9.32 -2.02 1.05
C GLU A 115 -8.13 -2.98 1.11
N MET A 116 -7.51 -3.30 -0.04
CA MET A 116 -6.28 -4.09 -0.08
C MET A 116 -5.14 -3.40 0.65
N SER A 117 -5.03 -2.08 0.57
CA SER A 117 -3.99 -1.31 1.26
C SER A 117 -4.16 -1.37 2.78
N ARG A 118 -5.38 -1.25 3.28
CA ARG A 118 -5.72 -1.44 4.70
C ARG A 118 -5.36 -2.85 5.17
N LEU A 119 -5.81 -3.87 4.44
CA LEU A 119 -5.50 -5.27 4.75
C LEU A 119 -4.00 -5.56 4.75
N ALA A 120 -3.25 -5.00 3.80
CA ALA A 120 -1.80 -5.17 3.72
C ALA A 120 -1.08 -4.50 4.91
N SER A 121 -1.55 -3.32 5.35
CA SER A 121 -1.03 -2.63 6.52
C SER A 121 -1.27 -3.43 7.81
N GLU A 122 -2.51 -3.86 8.05
CA GLU A 122 -2.86 -4.70 9.21
C GLU A 122 -2.08 -6.02 9.21
N TYR A 123 -1.97 -6.67 8.04
CA TYR A 123 -1.22 -7.92 7.89
C TYR A 123 0.26 -7.75 8.24
N ARG A 124 0.86 -6.60 7.87
CA ARG A 124 2.23 -6.25 8.22
C ARG A 124 2.38 -6.02 9.72
N GLU A 125 1.49 -5.26 10.34
CA GLU A 125 1.52 -5.01 11.78
C GLU A 125 1.44 -6.32 12.59
N VAL A 126 0.47 -7.19 12.27
CA VAL A 126 0.36 -8.51 12.90
C VAL A 126 1.61 -9.36 12.65
N SER A 127 2.22 -9.26 11.47
CA SER A 127 3.47 -9.97 11.17
C SER A 127 4.65 -9.48 12.03
N LEU A 128 4.77 -8.18 12.24
CA LEU A 128 5.77 -7.59 13.13
C LEU A 128 5.54 -8.00 14.58
N SER A 129 4.30 -7.91 15.08
CA SER A 129 3.94 -8.36 16.43
C SER A 129 4.23 -9.85 16.61
N LEU A 130 3.96 -10.69 15.60
CA LEU A 130 4.27 -12.12 15.65
C LEU A 130 5.78 -12.38 15.71
N LYS A 131 6.60 -11.63 14.96
CA LYS A 131 8.07 -11.72 15.01
C LYS A 131 8.58 -11.34 16.40
N GLN A 132 8.08 -10.23 16.96
CA GLN A 132 8.44 -9.77 18.30
C GLN A 132 8.01 -10.77 19.39
N ALA A 133 6.80 -11.31 19.32
CA ALA A 133 6.30 -12.30 20.28
C ALA A 133 7.13 -13.58 20.27
N LYS A 134 7.54 -14.06 19.09
CA LYS A 134 8.47 -15.19 18.96
C LYS A 134 9.81 -14.90 19.60
N GLN A 135 10.38 -13.72 19.36
CA GLN A 135 11.66 -13.33 19.96
C GLN A 135 11.57 -13.25 21.49
N ARG A 136 10.52 -12.62 22.04
CA ARG A 136 10.29 -12.55 23.49
C ARG A 136 10.16 -13.93 24.10
N ARG A 137 9.48 -14.86 23.44
CA ARG A 137 9.39 -16.26 23.88
C ARG A 137 10.76 -16.92 23.97
N THR A 138 11.61 -16.76 22.94
CA THR A 138 12.97 -17.34 22.93
C THR A 138 13.84 -16.78 24.06
N ASN A 139 13.66 -15.50 24.40
CA ASN A 139 14.47 -14.79 25.40
C ASN A 139 13.92 -14.88 26.84
N SER A 140 12.82 -15.60 27.09
CA SER A 140 12.15 -15.62 28.40
C SER A 140 12.32 -16.96 29.14
N GLY A 141 12.35 -16.91 30.48
CA GLY A 141 12.38 -18.09 31.36
C GLY A 141 11.08 -18.92 31.36
N LYS A 142 11.15 -20.15 31.89
CA LYS A 142 10.09 -21.20 31.89
C LYS A 142 8.69 -20.69 32.29
N GLN A 143 8.58 -19.77 33.24
CA GLN A 143 7.31 -19.27 33.78
C GLN A 143 6.42 -18.55 32.74
N LYS A 144 7.01 -17.81 31.79
CA LYS A 144 6.25 -16.96 30.83
C LYS A 144 5.97 -17.66 29.48
N LEU A 145 6.45 -18.88 29.29
CA LEU A 145 6.36 -19.62 28.02
C LEU A 145 4.92 -19.94 27.60
N LYS A 146 4.04 -20.21 28.56
CA LYS A 146 2.62 -20.52 28.29
C LYS A 146 1.88 -19.30 27.73
N ASP A 147 2.09 -18.12 28.32
CA ASP A 147 1.45 -16.87 27.90
C ASP A 147 1.90 -16.44 26.50
N TYR A 148 3.22 -16.46 26.22
CA TYR A 148 3.72 -16.16 24.89
C TYR A 148 3.23 -17.15 23.83
N THR A 149 3.05 -18.42 24.20
CA THR A 149 2.51 -19.42 23.27
C THR A 149 1.05 -19.09 22.89
N LYS A 150 0.25 -18.68 23.89
CA LYS A 150 -1.14 -18.24 23.65
C LYS A 150 -1.18 -17.02 22.73
N ASP A 151 -0.35 -16.01 23.00
CA ASP A 151 -0.26 -14.81 22.15
C ASP A 151 0.22 -15.10 20.72
N ILE A 152 1.24 -15.94 20.56
CA ILE A 152 1.72 -16.38 19.25
C ILE A 152 0.59 -17.06 18.47
N ASN A 153 -0.19 -17.92 19.11
CA ASN A 153 -1.29 -18.62 18.45
C ASN A 153 -2.43 -17.66 18.07
N ARG A 154 -2.76 -16.69 18.94
CA ARG A 154 -3.72 -15.62 18.64
C ARG A 154 -3.28 -14.80 17.42
N LEU A 155 -2.03 -14.33 17.40
CA LEU A 155 -1.46 -13.55 16.30
C LEU A 155 -1.40 -14.36 14.99
N LYS A 156 -1.05 -15.66 15.05
CA LYS A 156 -1.11 -16.55 13.88
C LYS A 156 -2.53 -16.66 13.33
N SER A 157 -3.53 -16.83 14.19
CA SER A 157 -4.93 -16.91 13.79
C SER A 157 -5.41 -15.62 13.12
N GLN A 158 -5.09 -14.46 13.71
CA GLN A 158 -5.38 -13.14 13.12
C GLN A 158 -4.70 -12.98 11.75
N LYS A 159 -3.41 -13.31 11.66
CA LYS A 159 -2.65 -13.27 10.40
C LYS A 159 -3.27 -14.17 9.32
N ASN A 160 -3.71 -15.38 9.68
CA ASN A 160 -4.39 -16.28 8.76
C ASN A 160 -5.73 -15.71 8.26
N LYS A 161 -6.52 -15.07 9.13
CA LYS A 161 -7.77 -14.40 8.74
C LYS A 161 -7.49 -13.27 7.74
N LEU A 162 -6.51 -12.42 8.02
CA LEU A 162 -6.10 -11.33 7.10
C LEU A 162 -5.58 -11.87 5.77
N ALA A 163 -4.74 -12.91 5.79
CA ALA A 163 -4.25 -13.56 4.56
C ALA A 163 -5.39 -14.05 3.66
N ARG A 164 -6.42 -14.67 4.25
CA ARG A 164 -7.60 -15.13 3.49
C ARG A 164 -8.39 -13.97 2.88
N LYS A 165 -8.59 -12.87 3.62
CA LYS A 165 -9.24 -11.67 3.09
C LYS A 165 -8.47 -11.09 1.89
N ILE A 166 -7.14 -10.97 2.02
CA ILE A 166 -6.25 -10.53 0.94
C ILE A 166 -6.39 -11.43 -0.29
N ILE A 167 -6.38 -12.74 -0.11
CA ILE A 167 -6.50 -13.71 -1.21
C ILE A 167 -7.86 -13.59 -1.91
N ASN A 168 -8.94 -13.45 -1.15
CA ASN A 168 -10.29 -13.32 -1.71
C ASN A 168 -10.43 -12.05 -2.53
N LEU A 169 -9.97 -10.91 -1.99
CA LEU A 169 -10.00 -9.64 -2.71
C LEU A 169 -9.10 -9.67 -3.95
N ALA A 170 -7.91 -10.28 -3.86
CA ALA A 170 -7.00 -10.42 -4.99
C ALA A 170 -7.60 -11.31 -6.09
N ARG A 171 -8.33 -12.37 -5.73
CA ARG A 171 -9.03 -13.25 -6.68
C ARG A 171 -10.15 -12.55 -7.44
N GLN A 172 -10.91 -11.71 -6.74
CA GLN A 172 -12.00 -10.93 -7.34
C GLN A 172 -11.46 -9.87 -8.30
N LYS A 173 -10.40 -9.17 -7.89
CA LYS A 173 -9.81 -8.05 -8.63
C LYS A 173 -8.93 -8.46 -9.81
N HIS A 174 -8.15 -9.53 -9.65
CA HIS A 174 -7.14 -9.93 -10.63
C HIS A 174 -7.50 -11.29 -11.23
N GLY A 175 -8.07 -11.30 -12.45
CA GLY A 175 -8.46 -12.53 -13.14
C GLY A 175 -7.31 -13.54 -13.32
N TYR A 176 -6.07 -13.05 -13.42
CA TYR A 176 -4.86 -13.87 -13.52
C TYR A 176 -4.30 -14.38 -12.19
N PHE A 177 -4.88 -14.02 -11.04
CA PHE A 177 -4.36 -14.42 -9.74
C PHE A 177 -4.21 -15.93 -9.61
N ASN A 178 -5.27 -16.69 -9.94
CA ASN A 178 -5.25 -18.14 -9.86
C ASN A 178 -4.22 -18.76 -10.82
N TYR A 179 -4.09 -18.21 -12.03
CA TYR A 179 -3.08 -18.62 -12.99
C TYR A 179 -1.67 -18.43 -12.44
N LEU A 180 -1.36 -17.24 -11.90
CA LEU A 180 -0.05 -16.97 -11.30
C LEU A 180 0.24 -17.88 -10.10
N THR A 181 -0.75 -18.24 -9.28
CA THR A 181 -0.52 -19.20 -8.19
C THR A 181 -0.11 -20.58 -8.69
N LYS A 182 -0.62 -21.02 -9.86
CA LYS A 182 -0.22 -22.27 -10.51
C LYS A 182 1.20 -22.15 -11.08
N VAL A 183 1.48 -21.09 -11.84
CA VAL A 183 2.80 -20.83 -12.43
C VAL A 183 3.91 -20.80 -11.37
N LEU A 184 3.63 -20.20 -10.21
CA LEU A 184 4.57 -20.10 -9.11
C LEU A 184 4.62 -21.35 -8.21
N GLY A 185 3.80 -22.38 -8.47
CA GLY A 185 3.75 -23.59 -7.65
C GLY A 185 3.23 -23.37 -6.22
N ILE A 186 2.46 -22.30 -5.99
CA ILE A 186 1.91 -21.92 -4.68
C ILE A 186 0.39 -22.09 -4.62
N ASN A 187 -0.20 -22.90 -5.49
CA ASN A 187 -1.64 -23.17 -5.51
C ASN A 187 -2.12 -24.07 -4.36
N THR A 188 -1.21 -24.69 -3.60
CA THR A 188 -1.50 -25.60 -2.49
C THR A 188 -2.14 -24.92 -1.27
N ARG A 189 -2.68 -25.72 -0.33
CA ARG A 189 -3.27 -25.20 0.93
C ARG A 189 -2.20 -24.58 1.85
N ASP A 190 -0.97 -25.08 1.79
CA ASP A 190 0.12 -24.68 2.69
C ASP A 190 0.74 -23.32 2.31
N SER A 191 0.57 -22.86 1.07
CA SER A 191 1.13 -21.59 0.59
C SER A 191 0.25 -20.37 0.90
N LEU A 192 -0.46 -20.37 2.03
CA LEU A 192 -1.38 -19.28 2.41
C LEU A 192 -0.69 -17.90 2.37
N TYR A 193 0.47 -17.78 3.01
CA TYR A 193 1.20 -16.50 3.05
C TYR A 193 1.82 -16.12 1.70
N GLY A 194 2.21 -17.09 0.88
CA GLY A 194 2.67 -16.85 -0.49
C GLY A 194 1.56 -16.28 -1.36
N LYS A 195 0.35 -16.86 -1.29
CA LYS A 195 -0.81 -16.35 -2.02
C LYS A 195 -1.20 -14.93 -1.58
N ALA A 196 -1.20 -14.67 -0.26
CA ALA A 196 -1.46 -13.32 0.25
C ALA A 196 -0.38 -12.32 -0.22
N ALA A 197 0.89 -12.71 -0.17
CA ALA A 197 1.99 -11.90 -0.66
C ALA A 197 1.87 -11.58 -2.15
N LEU A 198 1.47 -12.54 -2.98
CA LEU A 198 1.15 -12.29 -4.39
C LEU A 198 0.04 -11.25 -4.53
N GLY A 199 -1.04 -11.35 -3.75
CA GLY A 199 -2.14 -10.38 -3.78
C GLY A 199 -1.68 -8.95 -3.46
N ILE A 200 -0.84 -8.79 -2.44
CA ILE A 200 -0.23 -7.50 -2.07
C ILE A 200 0.62 -6.97 -3.23
N LEU A 201 1.48 -7.80 -3.83
CA LEU A 201 2.33 -7.38 -4.95
C LEU A 201 1.51 -6.91 -6.15
N LEU A 202 0.46 -7.63 -6.53
CA LEU A 202 -0.40 -7.25 -7.65
C LEU A 202 -1.15 -5.93 -7.43
N ASN A 203 -1.38 -5.54 -6.17
CA ASN A 203 -2.03 -4.28 -5.85
C ASN A 203 -1.08 -3.07 -5.97
N TYR A 204 0.18 -3.22 -5.56
CA TYR A 204 1.15 -2.12 -5.49
C TYR A 204 2.11 -2.05 -6.68
N VAL A 205 2.47 -3.19 -7.25
CA VAL A 205 3.49 -3.30 -8.30
C VAL A 205 2.82 -3.26 -9.66
N ASP A 206 3.24 -2.29 -10.45
CA ASP A 206 2.92 -2.18 -11.87
C ASP A 206 3.87 -3.09 -12.67
N PHE A 207 3.40 -4.30 -12.98
CA PHE A 207 4.21 -5.33 -13.67
C PHE A 207 4.39 -5.07 -15.17
N SER A 208 3.68 -4.09 -15.75
CA SER A 208 3.93 -3.58 -17.11
C SER A 208 5.36 -3.04 -17.26
N ARG A 209 5.89 -2.48 -16.17
CA ARG A 209 7.17 -1.78 -16.14
C ARG A 209 8.33 -2.74 -16.40
N GLY A 210 9.44 -2.16 -16.86
CA GLY A 210 10.70 -2.87 -16.99
C GLY A 210 11.12 -3.49 -15.65
N LEU A 211 11.66 -4.71 -15.68
CA LEU A 211 12.06 -5.46 -14.48
C LEU A 211 12.96 -4.66 -13.53
N ARG A 212 13.88 -3.83 -14.06
CA ARG A 212 14.73 -2.95 -13.25
C ARG A 212 13.90 -1.99 -12.39
N LYS A 213 12.87 -1.35 -12.95
CA LYS A 213 11.99 -0.42 -12.21
C LYS A 213 11.22 -1.14 -11.10
N ILE A 214 10.76 -2.37 -11.37
CA ILE A 214 10.09 -3.22 -10.37
C ILE A 214 11.06 -3.56 -9.23
N LEU A 215 12.28 -4.01 -9.56
CA LEU A 215 13.29 -4.36 -8.55
C LEU A 215 13.69 -3.17 -7.69
N VAL A 216 13.81 -1.97 -8.26
CA VAL A 216 14.06 -0.74 -7.50
C VAL A 216 12.91 -0.46 -6.54
N TYR A 217 11.65 -0.56 -7.00
CA TYR A 217 10.47 -0.30 -6.17
C TYR A 217 10.34 -1.27 -4.98
N VAL A 218 10.72 -2.54 -5.21
CA VAL A 218 10.75 -3.60 -4.20
C VAL A 218 11.98 -3.48 -3.28
N GLY A 219 12.99 -2.69 -3.63
CA GLY A 219 14.24 -2.59 -2.88
C GLY A 219 15.16 -3.79 -3.04
N ASN A 220 15.14 -4.43 -4.22
CA ASN A 220 15.97 -5.57 -4.61
C ASN A 220 16.93 -5.23 -5.77
N TYR A 221 17.32 -3.96 -5.89
CA TYR A 221 18.30 -3.47 -6.86
C TYR A 221 19.18 -2.41 -6.18
N TYR A 222 20.49 -2.48 -6.40
CA TYR A 222 21.46 -1.54 -5.82
C TYR A 222 21.82 -0.43 -6.83
N PRO A 223 22.10 0.81 -6.38
CA PRO A 223 21.94 1.33 -5.03
C PRO A 223 20.47 1.62 -4.71
N HIS A 224 20.04 1.25 -3.51
CA HIS A 224 18.75 1.66 -2.95
C HIS A 224 19.02 2.57 -1.75
N HIS A 225 18.87 3.88 -1.90
CA HIS A 225 19.09 4.87 -0.82
C HIS A 225 17.94 4.86 0.21
N GLY A 226 17.45 3.69 0.63
CA GLY A 226 16.29 3.53 1.51
C GLY A 226 14.92 3.87 0.89
N LYS A 227 14.90 4.32 -0.37
CA LYS A 227 13.68 4.76 -1.09
C LYS A 227 12.94 3.59 -1.77
N TYR A 228 12.48 2.61 -0.99
CA TYR A 228 11.64 1.51 -1.50
C TYR A 228 10.41 1.29 -0.63
N ASN A 229 9.40 0.63 -1.16
CA ASN A 229 8.19 0.32 -0.41
C ASN A 229 8.41 -0.92 0.47
N LYS A 230 8.45 -0.72 1.80
CA LYS A 230 8.68 -1.80 2.78
C LYS A 230 7.63 -2.91 2.71
N ILE A 231 6.35 -2.56 2.51
CA ILE A 231 5.26 -3.55 2.38
C ILE A 231 5.51 -4.45 1.16
N VAL A 232 5.93 -3.84 0.04
CA VAL A 232 6.21 -4.55 -1.21
C VAL A 232 7.46 -5.42 -1.09
N LYS A 233 8.50 -4.95 -0.39
CA LYS A 233 9.70 -5.75 -0.07
C LYS A 233 9.35 -7.00 0.72
N GLU A 234 8.67 -6.82 1.85
CA GLU A 234 8.26 -7.92 2.73
C GLU A 234 7.34 -8.92 1.99
N ALA A 235 6.46 -8.43 1.12
CA ALA A 235 5.64 -9.29 0.27
C ALA A 235 6.49 -10.08 -0.75
N ALA A 236 7.46 -9.44 -1.41
CA ALA A 236 8.35 -10.11 -2.35
C ALA A 236 9.20 -11.21 -1.67
N GLU A 237 9.71 -10.93 -0.47
CA GLU A 237 10.44 -11.90 0.36
C GLU A 237 9.52 -13.07 0.78
N SER A 238 8.33 -12.77 1.30
CA SER A 238 7.34 -13.78 1.70
C SER A 238 6.91 -14.69 0.54
N LEU A 239 6.76 -14.10 -0.65
CA LEU A 239 6.44 -14.86 -1.86
C LEU A 239 7.61 -15.76 -2.26
N ALA A 240 8.84 -15.24 -2.30
CA ALA A 240 10.03 -16.02 -2.63
C ALA A 240 10.25 -17.19 -1.64
N MET A 241 10.08 -16.96 -0.33
CA MET A 241 10.14 -18.03 0.65
C MET A 241 9.11 -19.13 0.38
N SER A 242 7.90 -18.77 -0.06
CA SER A 242 6.84 -19.74 -0.36
C SER A 242 7.12 -20.53 -1.64
N VAL A 243 7.63 -19.87 -2.69
CA VAL A 243 8.00 -20.51 -3.97
C VAL A 243 9.16 -21.48 -3.79
N PHE A 244 10.21 -21.07 -3.08
CA PHE A 244 11.40 -21.89 -2.85
C PHE A 244 11.33 -22.76 -1.58
N LYS A 245 10.18 -22.76 -0.87
CA LYS A 245 9.94 -23.50 0.38
C LYS A 245 11.03 -23.29 1.45
N LYS A 246 11.52 -22.05 1.57
CA LYS A 246 12.63 -21.69 2.47
C LYS A 246 12.18 -21.41 3.89
N ARG A 247 13.07 -21.73 4.84
CA ARG A 247 12.97 -21.34 6.27
C ARG A 247 13.73 -20.05 6.62
N HIS A 248 14.65 -19.64 5.75
CA HIS A 248 15.50 -18.45 5.92
C HIS A 248 15.16 -17.38 4.89
N GLU A 249 15.71 -16.18 5.09
CA GLU A 249 15.51 -15.04 4.19
C GLU A 249 15.96 -15.39 2.75
N PRO A 250 15.16 -15.04 1.74
CA PRO A 250 15.49 -15.32 0.35
C PRO A 250 16.60 -14.38 -0.14
N THR A 251 17.42 -14.87 -1.04
CA THR A 251 18.45 -14.05 -1.68
C THR A 251 17.83 -13.07 -2.68
N GLY A 252 18.54 -11.97 -2.99
CA GLY A 252 18.08 -11.04 -4.01
C GLY A 252 17.92 -11.67 -5.40
N LYS A 253 18.71 -12.69 -5.73
CA LYS A 253 18.57 -13.47 -6.98
C LYS A 253 17.23 -14.21 -7.03
N GLU A 254 16.80 -14.78 -5.91
CA GLU A 254 15.54 -15.52 -5.80
C GLU A 254 14.33 -14.59 -5.89
N ILE A 255 14.35 -13.47 -5.17
CA ILE A 255 13.33 -12.42 -5.29
C ILE A 255 13.23 -11.96 -6.76
N ARG A 256 14.38 -11.70 -7.40
CA ARG A 256 14.43 -11.30 -8.82
C ARG A 256 13.82 -12.36 -9.72
N GLN A 257 14.11 -13.64 -9.50
CA GLN A 257 13.59 -14.74 -10.29
C GLN A 257 12.07 -14.84 -10.21
N VAL A 258 11.50 -14.71 -9.01
CA VAL A 258 10.04 -14.72 -8.79
C VAL A 258 9.37 -13.56 -9.51
N LEU A 259 9.86 -12.33 -9.32
CA LEU A 259 9.29 -11.14 -9.95
C LEU A 259 9.41 -11.18 -11.49
N LYS A 260 10.53 -11.71 -12.00
CA LYS A 260 10.73 -11.95 -13.43
C LYS A 260 9.72 -12.97 -13.98
N THR A 261 9.43 -14.01 -13.22
CA THR A 261 8.47 -15.06 -13.59
C THR A 261 7.05 -14.49 -13.67
N ILE A 262 6.61 -13.74 -12.65
CA ILE A 262 5.31 -13.06 -12.65
C ILE A 262 5.19 -12.16 -13.87
N ARG A 263 6.18 -11.29 -14.10
CA ARG A 263 6.17 -10.36 -15.23
C ARG A 263 6.05 -11.10 -16.55
N ARG A 264 6.87 -12.14 -16.79
CA ARG A 264 6.82 -12.92 -18.03
C ARG A 264 5.46 -13.57 -18.24
N ALA A 265 4.89 -14.15 -17.19
CA ALA A 265 3.58 -14.78 -17.26
C ALA A 265 2.46 -13.78 -17.61
N LEU A 266 2.53 -12.56 -17.08
CA LEU A 266 1.57 -11.48 -17.40
C LEU A 266 1.74 -10.95 -18.83
N MET A 267 2.99 -10.72 -19.27
CA MET A 267 3.28 -10.27 -20.64
C MET A 267 2.85 -11.30 -21.69
N ALA A 268 3.12 -12.59 -21.45
CA ALA A 268 2.75 -13.67 -22.36
C ALA A 268 1.23 -13.84 -22.48
N GLY A 269 0.47 -13.47 -21.44
CA GLY A 269 -1.00 -13.48 -21.46
C GLY A 269 -1.64 -12.20 -22.01
N GLY A 270 -0.85 -11.19 -22.43
CA GLY A 270 -1.38 -9.90 -22.87
C GLY A 270 -2.01 -9.05 -21.75
N GLN A 271 -1.63 -9.28 -20.49
CA GLN A 271 -2.26 -8.66 -19.31
C GLN A 271 -1.29 -7.77 -18.52
N ALA A 272 -0.22 -7.31 -19.17
CA ALA A 272 0.80 -6.45 -18.60
C ALA A 272 0.72 -5.06 -19.22
#